data_AF-A0A8T4MJR1-F1
#
_entry.id   AF-A0A8T4MJR1-F1
#
_cell.length_a   1.000
_cell.length_b   1.000
_cell.length_c   1.000
_cell.angle_alpha   90.00
_cell.angle_beta   90.00
_cell.angle_gamma   90.00
#
_symmetry.space_group_name_H-M   'P 1'
#
loop_
_entity.id
_entity.type
_entity.pdbx_description
1 polymer ?
#
loop_
_entity_poly.entity_id
_entity_poly.type
_entity_poly.pdbx_seq_one_letter_code
_entity_poly.pdbx_strand_id
1 'polypeptide(L)'
;MEQRILFNKGKQREFLDLVVKRLNCISVRGILQFGFDVKYNSLKSYYCERRSLPKGFFEGLCHVANIDRKKLRFSVVGGNFGQRIGGSKSKRF
;
A
#
# COMPACT_ATOMS: atom_id res chain seq x y z
N MET A 1 10.80 0.19 -12.86
CA MET A 1 9.89 -0.58 -11.96
C MET A 1 9.72 0.22 -10.68
N GLU A 2 8.50 0.45 -10.22
CA GLU A 2 8.24 1.22 -9.01
C GLU A 2 8.63 0.45 -7.74
N GLN A 3 9.29 1.11 -6.79
CA GLN A 3 9.63 0.52 -5.48
C GLN A 3 8.35 0.23 -4.67
N ARG A 4 8.45 -0.73 -3.75
CA ARG A 4 7.34 -1.10 -2.84
C ARG A 4 7.74 -0.80 -1.40
N ILE A 5 6.73 -0.46 -0.60
CA ILE A 5 6.87 -0.28 0.85
C ILE A 5 6.29 -1.51 1.54
N LEU A 6 7.13 -2.16 2.33
CA LEU A 6 6.79 -3.32 3.13
C LEU A 6 6.65 -2.90 4.59
N PHE A 7 5.48 -3.12 5.16
CA PHE A 7 5.22 -2.94 6.58
C PHE A 7 5.28 -4.29 7.30
N ASN A 8 5.56 -4.25 8.60
CA ASN A 8 5.30 -5.39 9.46
C ASN A 8 3.79 -5.70 9.50
N LYS A 9 3.43 -6.97 9.74
CA LYS A 9 2.03 -7.40 9.83
C LYS A 9 1.25 -6.55 10.84
N GLY A 10 0.08 -6.06 10.44
CA GLY A 10 -0.76 -5.12 11.18
C GLY A 10 -0.42 -3.64 10.96
N LYS A 11 0.85 -3.31 10.68
CA LYS A 11 1.32 -1.93 10.61
C LYS A 11 0.88 -1.21 9.34
N GLN A 12 0.64 -1.94 8.24
CA GLN A 12 0.11 -1.31 7.02
C GLN A 12 -1.33 -0.86 7.24
N ARG A 13 -2.14 -1.69 7.91
CA ARG A 13 -3.50 -1.34 8.27
C ARG A 13 -3.54 -0.15 9.22
N GLU A 14 -2.74 -0.20 10.30
CA GLU A 14 -2.62 0.90 11.25
C GLU A 14 -2.20 2.22 10.57
N PHE A 15 -1.29 2.16 9.59
CA PHE A 15 -0.90 3.33 8.81
C PHE A 15 -2.08 3.90 8.00
N LEU A 16 -2.84 3.05 7.33
CA LEU A 16 -4.02 3.50 6.57
C LEU A 16 -5.12 4.02 7.49
N ASP A 17 -5.32 3.43 8.67
CA ASP A 17 -6.24 3.94 9.69
C ASP A 17 -5.80 5.32 10.19
N LEU A 18 -4.49 5.51 10.39
CA LEU A 18 -3.93 6.81 10.76
C LEU A 18 -4.18 7.85 9.66
N VAL A 19 -3.99 7.49 8.39
CA VAL A 19 -4.28 8.36 7.24
C VAL A 19 -5.76 8.73 7.22
N VAL A 20 -6.67 7.78 7.37
CA VAL A 20 -8.13 8.03 7.42
C VAL A 20 -8.46 9.03 8.52
N LYS A 21 -7.90 8.85 9.72
CA LYS A 21 -8.10 9.78 10.85
C LYS A 21 -7.56 11.17 10.56
N ARG A 22 -6.35 11.27 10.01
CA ARG A 22 -5.69 12.55 9.67
C ARG A 22 -6.44 13.33 8.60
N LEU A 23 -6.98 12.62 7.62
CA LEU A 23 -7.75 13.18 6.52
C LEU A 23 -9.24 13.36 6.85
N ASN A 24 -9.63 13.12 8.11
CA ASN A 24 -11.01 13.19 8.59
C ASN A 24 -12.00 12.41 7.70
N CYS A 25 -11.59 11.23 7.24
CA CYS A 25 -12.39 10.36 6.40
C CYS A 25 -13.22 9.39 7.25
N ILE A 26 -14.41 9.04 6.77
CA ILE A 26 -15.28 8.04 7.43
C ILE A 26 -14.67 6.63 7.30
N SER A 27 -13.97 6.36 6.21
CA SER A 27 -13.36 5.05 5.94
C SER A 27 -12.18 5.16 4.98
N VAL A 28 -11.47 4.04 4.82
CA VAL A 28 -10.38 3.89 3.85
C VAL A 28 -10.82 4.28 2.43
N ARG A 29 -12.08 4.01 2.05
CA ARG A 29 -12.59 4.40 0.72
C ARG A 29 -12.56 5.92 0.51
N GLY A 30 -12.70 6.70 1.59
CA GLY A 30 -12.63 8.17 1.56
C GLY A 30 -11.29 8.69 1.07
N ILE A 31 -10.20 7.92 1.20
CA ILE A 31 -8.89 8.29 0.66
C ILE A 31 -8.94 8.56 -0.85
N LEU A 32 -9.82 7.88 -1.59
CA LEU A 32 -9.93 8.03 -3.04
C LEU A 32 -10.40 9.42 -3.49
N GLN A 33 -11.03 10.20 -2.60
CA GLN A 33 -11.49 11.56 -2.94
C GLN A 33 -10.34 12.55 -3.14
N PHE A 34 -9.13 12.24 -2.65
CA PHE A 34 -7.95 13.10 -2.76
C PHE A 34 -7.19 12.95 -4.09
N GLY A 35 -7.80 12.31 -5.10
CA GLY A 35 -7.25 12.24 -6.46
C GLY A 35 -6.18 11.17 -6.69
N PHE A 36 -6.08 10.16 -5.82
CA PHE A 36 -5.17 9.04 -6.03
C PHE A 36 -5.64 8.13 -7.16
N ASP A 37 -4.76 7.81 -8.11
CA ASP A 37 -5.00 6.83 -9.18
C ASP A 37 -4.89 5.38 -8.67
N VAL A 38 -5.74 5.03 -7.72
CA VAL A 38 -5.81 3.69 -7.14
C VAL A 38 -7.27 3.24 -7.11
N LYS A 39 -7.54 2.07 -7.69
CA LYS A 39 -8.89 1.47 -7.63
C LYS A 39 -9.21 1.03 -6.20
N TYR A 40 -10.48 1.14 -5.79
CA TYR A 40 -10.94 0.70 -4.47
C TYR A 40 -10.54 -0.75 -4.14
N ASN A 41 -10.59 -1.67 -5.11
CA ASN A 41 -10.18 -3.06 -4.88
C ASN A 41 -8.68 -3.19 -4.53
N SER A 42 -7.83 -2.39 -5.17
CA SER A 42 -6.40 -2.31 -4.83
C SER A 42 -6.22 -1.72 -3.44
N LEU A 43 -6.95 -0.64 -3.12
CA LEU A 43 -6.92 -0.02 -1.80
C LEU A 43 -7.35 -0.99 -0.68
N LYS A 44 -8.43 -1.76 -0.91
CA LYS A 44 -8.87 -2.83 -0.01
C LYS A 44 -7.80 -3.92 0.13
N SER A 45 -7.11 -4.27 -0.96
CA SER A 45 -6.01 -5.24 -0.91
C SER A 45 -4.83 -4.74 -0.07
N TYR A 46 -4.52 -3.44 -0.15
CA TYR A 46 -3.53 -2.82 0.73
C TYR A 46 -4.00 -2.79 2.17
N TYR A 47 -5.26 -2.44 2.43
CA TYR A 47 -5.83 -2.42 3.78
C TYR A 47 -5.84 -3.80 4.45
N CYS A 48 -6.19 -4.84 3.69
CA CYS A 48 -6.12 -6.23 4.15
C CYS A 48 -4.70 -6.81 4.15
N GLU A 49 -3.66 -6.00 3.88
CA GLU A 49 -2.25 -6.40 3.87
C GLU A 49 -1.93 -7.56 2.91
N ARG A 50 -2.76 -7.75 1.88
CA ARG A 50 -2.55 -8.78 0.85
C ARG A 50 -1.50 -8.35 -0.18
N ARG A 51 -1.25 -7.04 -0.28
CA ARG A 51 -0.29 -6.43 -1.20
C ARG A 51 0.49 -5.35 -0.48
N SER A 52 1.76 -5.20 -0.82
CA SER A 52 2.60 -4.07 -0.41
C SER A 52 2.18 -2.79 -1.14
N LEU A 53 2.38 -1.65 -0.48
CA LEU A 53 2.04 -0.35 -1.05
C LEU A 53 3.08 0.05 -2.13
N PRO A 54 2.64 0.59 -3.28
CA PRO A 54 3.54 1.31 -4.18
C PRO A 54 4.16 2.50 -3.45
N LYS A 55 5.45 2.77 -3.69
CA LYS A 55 6.16 3.87 -3.02
C LYS A 55 5.54 5.22 -3.33
N GLY A 56 5.18 5.50 -4.58
CA GLY A 56 4.56 6.79 -4.95
C GLY A 56 3.23 7.00 -4.23
N PHE A 57 2.42 5.93 -4.12
CA PHE A 57 1.17 6.00 -3.37
C PHE A 57 1.42 6.23 -1.86
N PHE A 58 2.36 5.52 -1.25
CA PHE A 58 2.73 5.73 0.15
C PHE A 58 3.21 7.17 0.43
N GLU A 59 4.08 7.70 -0.42
CA GLU A 59 4.60 9.07 -0.27
C GLU A 59 3.50 10.11 -0.45
N GLY A 60 2.59 9.90 -1.41
CA GLY A 60 1.41 10.75 -1.58
C GLY A 60 0.50 10.74 -0.35
N LEU A 61 0.24 9.57 0.25
CA LEU A 61 -0.53 9.50 1.50
C LEU A 61 0.17 10.23 2.65
N CYS A 62 1.49 10.06 2.80
CA CYS A 62 2.25 10.79 3.82
C CYS A 62 2.21 12.30 3.61
N HIS A 63 2.28 12.76 2.36
CA HIS A 63 2.22 14.17 2.02
C HIS A 63 0.86 14.77 2.35
N VAL A 64 -0.23 14.17 1.84
CA VAL A 64 -1.59 14.68 2.02
C VAL A 64 -2.04 14.60 3.49
N ALA A 65 -1.68 13.53 4.20
CA ALA A 65 -2.04 13.35 5.61
C ALA A 65 -1.07 14.03 6.61
N ASN A 66 -0.04 14.72 6.11
CA ASN A 66 1.03 15.34 6.89
C ASN A 66 1.63 14.37 7.94
N ILE A 67 2.01 13.18 7.49
CA ILE A 67 2.59 12.12 8.33
C ILE A 67 4.11 12.08 8.12
N ASP A 68 4.85 12.20 9.21
CA ASP A 68 6.30 12.04 9.20
C ASP A 68 6.69 10.57 8.98
N ARG A 69 7.31 10.31 7.83
CA ARG A 69 7.81 8.99 7.43
C ARG A 69 8.82 8.41 8.43
N LYS A 70 9.60 9.24 9.12
CA LYS A 70 10.64 8.78 10.07
C LYS A 70 10.05 8.08 11.30
N LYS A 71 8.79 8.36 11.62
CA LYS A 71 8.08 7.75 12.75
C LYS A 71 7.49 6.37 12.41
N LEU A 72 7.49 6.01 11.13
CA LEU A 72 6.94 4.74 10.65
C LEU A 72 8.05 3.70 10.50
N ARG A 73 7.79 2.47 10.94
CA ARG A 73 8.68 1.33 10.70
C ARG A 73 8.25 0.60 9.44
N PHE A 74 8.97 0.81 8.34
CA PHE A 74 8.78 0.14 7.06
C PHE A 74 10.11 -0.14 6.38
N SER A 75 10.11 -1.08 5.44
CA SER A 75 11.25 -1.40 4.59
C SER A 75 10.90 -1.09 3.13
N VAL A 76 11.86 -0.60 2.37
CA VAL A 76 11.71 -0.39 0.93
C VAL A 76 12.23 -1.63 0.21
N VAL A 77 11.44 -2.20 -0.70
CA VAL A 77 11.80 -3.39 -1.47
C VAL A 77 11.61 -3.15 -2.97
N GLY A 78 12.29 -3.96 -3.79
CA GLY A 78 12.22 -3.87 -5.24
C GLY A 78 10.82 -4.15 -5.80
N GLY A 79 10.52 -3.60 -6.98
CA GLY A 79 9.18 -3.64 -7.57
C GLY A 79 8.60 -5.04 -7.84
N ASN A 80 9.47 -6.06 -7.98
CA ASN A 80 9.09 -7.45 -8.23
C ASN A 80 8.77 -8.23 -6.95
N PHE A 81 8.92 -7.60 -5.77
CA PHE A 81 8.70 -8.26 -4.50
C PHE A 81 7.21 -8.61 -4.31
N GLY A 82 6.91 -9.90 -4.16
CA GLY A 82 5.54 -10.42 -4.09
C GLY A 82 4.90 -10.72 -5.44
N GLN A 83 5.61 -10.50 -6.56
CA GLN A 83 5.16 -11.01 -7.86
C GLN A 83 5.53 -12.50 -7.95
N ARG A 84 4.51 -13.36 -7.98
CA ARG A 84 4.69 -14.79 -8.26
C ARG A 84 5.23 -14.90 -9.69
N ILE A 85 6.45 -15.41 -9.88
CA ILE A 85 6.96 -15.77 -11.21
C ILE A 85 6.01 -16.85 -11.73
N GLY A 86 5.10 -16.46 -12.62
CA GLY A 86 4.00 -17.30 -13.04
C GLY A 86 4.47 -18.44 -13.94
N GLY A 87 4.17 -19.67 -13.52
CA GLY A 87 3.78 -20.78 -14.38
C GLY A 87 4.89 -21.49 -15.15
N SER A 88 5.65 -22.37 -14.48
CA SER A 88 6.22 -23.52 -15.20
C SER A 88 5.05 -24.27 -15.82
N LYS A 89 4.89 -24.20 -17.16
CA LYS A 89 4.05 -25.15 -17.88
C LYS A 89 4.56 -26.53 -17.50
N SER A 90 3.79 -27.29 -16.73
CA SER A 90 4.03 -28.72 -16.60
C SER A 90 4.03 -29.28 -18.02
N LYS A 91 5.20 -29.73 -18.51
CA LYS A 91 5.24 -30.53 -19.72
C LYS A 91 4.51 -31.82 -19.38
N ARG A 92 3.27 -31.96 -19.86
CA ARG A 92 2.66 -33.28 -20.01
C ARG A 92 3.53 -34.02 -21.02
N PHE A 93 4.33 -34.96 -20.54
CA PHE A 93 4.87 -36.06 -21.31
C PHE A 93 3.97 -37.27 -21.08
#